data_AF-G9MY44-F1
#
_entry.id   AF-G9MY44-F1
#
_cell.length_a   1.000
_cell.length_b   1.000
_cell.length_c   1.000
_cell.angle_alpha   90.00
_cell.angle_beta   90.00
_cell.angle_gamma   90.00
#
_symmetry.space_group_name_H-M   'P 1'
#
loop_
_entity.id
_entity.type
_entity.pdbx_description
1 polymer ?
#
loop_
_entity_poly.entity_id
_entity_poly.type
_entity_poly.pdbx_seq_one_letter_code
_entity_poly.pdbx_strand_id
1 'polypeptide(L)'
;MPTTPHTLRRVAYSSASHALLAGNSNLQTQFVTAGQLPAVQGPITGGNKGHPFSAFAGNISSIGYIEEEFFLSGDGIRYNVVGNLTSDGHWTLAYNSTAPYKTRMLVRRPVDHKKFNGDVLVEWINVSGGFGITSTDLPGVYEEGYIWASIDAQAIGIEGGASHPQGLIQWDPVRYDTLSILDDAISYDIVSQATNVLRSVNVTGGQIPKHVILVGASQSGSQVLGYTNGVQPLNNSYNAIIPAICAGASSDFSPVPAHRTPEVATDSNGVMDCVRNADGNTKGGIRLPELAVPVAGYNGINNGLSGNTYPFCDSKLQTLYPTHQEYVAKVKAAARVFLNQKAILEYQVKNYVRAAEAANVPPRSTSN
;
A
#
# COMPACT_ATOMS: atom_id res chain seq x y z
N MET A 1 7.26 -63.83 -19.26
CA MET A 1 6.24 -63.00 -19.94
C MET A 1 6.23 -61.62 -19.30
N PRO A 2 6.06 -60.55 -20.08
CA PRO A 2 7.12 -59.55 -20.23
C PRO A 2 6.90 -58.24 -19.47
N THR A 3 8.04 -57.63 -19.14
CA THR A 3 8.27 -56.23 -18.78
C THR A 3 8.09 -55.30 -19.99
N THR A 4 7.36 -54.18 -19.87
CA THR A 4 7.59 -53.00 -20.75
C THR A 4 7.18 -51.70 -20.04
N PRO A 5 7.89 -50.57 -20.25
CA PRO A 5 7.83 -49.36 -19.44
C PRO A 5 6.95 -48.25 -20.07
N HIS A 6 6.42 -47.35 -19.25
CA HIS A 6 5.73 -46.15 -19.77
C HIS A 6 6.66 -44.96 -19.87
N THR A 7 7.10 -44.75 -21.11
CA THR A 7 7.83 -43.58 -21.63
C THR A 7 6.94 -42.32 -21.62
N LEU A 8 7.46 -41.22 -21.07
CA LEU A 8 6.90 -39.87 -21.25
C LEU A 8 7.04 -39.43 -22.71
N ARG A 9 5.92 -39.13 -23.38
CA ARG A 9 5.91 -38.43 -24.67
C ARG A 9 5.46 -36.99 -24.48
N ARG A 10 6.37 -36.06 -24.80
CA ARG A 10 6.05 -34.65 -25.09
C ARG A 10 5.13 -34.60 -26.31
N VAL A 11 4.05 -33.82 -26.23
CA VAL A 11 3.23 -33.48 -27.40
C VAL A 11 3.35 -31.98 -27.64
N ALA A 12 3.89 -31.65 -28.80
CA ALA A 12 3.92 -30.31 -29.38
C ALA A 12 2.52 -29.94 -29.88
N TYR A 13 2.08 -28.70 -29.65
CA TYR A 13 0.85 -28.17 -30.24
C TYR A 13 1.15 -27.58 -31.62
N SER A 14 0.53 -28.15 -32.66
CA SER A 14 0.43 -27.55 -34.00
C SER A 14 -0.91 -26.84 -34.16
N SER A 15 -0.87 -25.68 -34.79
CA SER A 15 -1.97 -24.81 -35.20
C SER A 15 -2.99 -25.47 -36.13
N ALA A 16 -4.27 -25.19 -35.93
CA ALA A 16 -5.28 -25.23 -36.99
C ALA A 16 -6.41 -24.21 -36.69
N SER A 17 -6.57 -23.25 -37.59
CA SER A 17 -7.65 -22.26 -37.66
C SER A 17 -8.95 -22.91 -38.15
N HIS A 18 -10.12 -22.40 -37.72
CA HIS A 18 -11.35 -22.26 -38.51
C HIS A 18 -12.25 -21.15 -37.91
N ALA A 19 -12.68 -20.24 -38.79
CA ALA A 19 -13.63 -19.14 -38.58
C ALA A 19 -15.09 -19.66 -38.42
N LEU A 20 -16.15 -18.92 -38.06
CA LEU A 20 -16.53 -17.51 -38.14
C LEU A 20 -17.81 -17.36 -37.28
N LEU A 21 -18.07 -16.20 -36.64
CA LEU A 21 -19.39 -15.54 -36.64
C LEU A 21 -19.22 -14.13 -36.06
N ALA A 22 -19.45 -13.15 -36.93
CA ALA A 22 -19.32 -11.73 -36.65
C ALA A 22 -20.45 -11.24 -35.73
N GLY A 23 -20.06 -10.62 -34.61
CA GLY A 23 -20.90 -9.77 -33.78
C GLY A 23 -20.09 -8.55 -33.39
N ASN A 24 -20.47 -7.38 -33.91
CA ASN A 24 -19.82 -6.10 -33.68
C ASN A 24 -19.57 -5.82 -32.19
N SER A 25 -18.29 -5.79 -31.80
CA SER A 25 -17.82 -4.95 -30.69
C SER A 25 -16.37 -4.58 -30.96
N ASN A 26 -16.18 -3.38 -31.50
CA ASN A 26 -14.90 -2.69 -31.57
C ASN A 26 -14.46 -2.28 -30.15
N LEU A 27 -14.17 -3.25 -29.29
CA LEU A 27 -13.29 -3.04 -28.15
C LEU A 27 -11.96 -3.66 -28.55
N GLN A 28 -11.15 -2.87 -29.26
CA GLN A 28 -9.72 -3.14 -29.32
C GLN A 28 -9.23 -3.20 -27.88
N THR A 29 -9.00 -4.41 -27.37
CA THR A 29 -7.98 -4.67 -26.37
C THR A 29 -6.66 -4.16 -26.95
N GLN A 30 -6.38 -2.87 -26.76
CA GLN A 30 -5.01 -2.41 -26.66
C GLN A 30 -4.44 -3.12 -25.44
N PHE A 31 -3.85 -4.29 -25.66
CA PHE A 31 -2.82 -4.76 -24.78
C PHE A 31 -1.79 -3.64 -24.75
N VAL A 32 -1.76 -2.89 -23.65
CA VAL A 32 -0.64 -1.99 -23.37
C VAL A 32 0.57 -2.89 -23.44
N THR A 33 1.38 -2.76 -24.48
CA THR A 33 2.72 -3.33 -24.51
C THR A 33 3.34 -2.97 -23.17
N ALA A 34 3.81 -3.97 -22.43
CA ALA A 34 4.76 -3.80 -21.35
C ALA A 34 5.93 -2.95 -21.90
N GLY A 35 5.82 -1.63 -21.72
CA GLY A 35 6.36 -0.66 -22.67
C GLY A 35 7.73 -0.21 -22.24
N GLN A 36 8.76 -0.92 -22.71
CA GLN A 36 10.18 -0.61 -22.51
C GLN A 36 10.67 -0.67 -21.06
N LEU A 37 11.73 -1.45 -20.83
CA LEU A 37 12.40 -1.49 -19.53
C LEU A 37 12.95 -0.09 -19.22
N PRO A 38 12.73 0.45 -18.00
CA PRO A 38 13.31 1.73 -17.61
C PRO A 38 14.81 1.75 -17.88
N ALA A 39 15.33 2.90 -18.30
CA ALA A 39 16.76 3.13 -18.28
C ALA A 39 17.22 3.19 -16.81
N VAL A 40 18.33 2.51 -16.51
CA VAL A 40 18.91 2.41 -15.18
C VAL A 40 20.27 3.09 -15.18
N GLN A 41 20.46 4.07 -14.30
CA GLN A 41 21.73 4.73 -14.05
C GLN A 41 22.21 4.37 -12.64
N GLY A 42 23.42 3.83 -12.51
CA GLY A 42 24.05 3.62 -11.21
C GLY A 42 25.09 2.50 -11.21
N PRO A 43 25.65 2.18 -10.03
CA PRO A 43 25.36 2.79 -8.74
C PRO A 43 25.65 4.30 -8.71
N ILE A 44 24.79 5.09 -8.08
CA ILE A 44 24.94 6.54 -7.95
C ILE A 44 25.92 6.85 -6.82
N THR A 45 26.93 7.67 -7.13
CA THR A 45 27.97 8.11 -6.18
C THR A 45 28.10 9.63 -6.21
N GLY A 46 28.66 10.21 -5.15
CA GLY A 46 28.85 11.67 -5.03
C GLY A 46 27.70 12.37 -4.30
N GLY A 47 27.48 13.65 -4.63
CA GLY A 47 26.61 14.54 -3.87
C GLY A 47 27.34 15.21 -2.69
N ASN A 48 26.73 16.25 -2.13
CA ASN A 48 27.24 16.97 -0.97
C ASN A 48 27.25 16.13 0.31
N LYS A 49 26.40 15.10 0.39
CA LYS A 49 26.27 14.24 1.58
C LYS A 49 27.16 13.00 1.53
N GLY A 50 27.59 12.58 0.33
CA GLY A 50 28.44 11.41 0.13
C GLY A 50 27.75 10.05 0.30
N HIS A 51 26.47 10.01 0.65
CA HIS A 51 25.64 8.82 0.79
C HIS A 51 24.20 9.14 0.35
N PRO A 52 23.32 8.15 0.14
CA PRO A 52 21.92 8.42 -0.21
C PRO A 52 21.10 8.88 1.00
N PHE A 53 20.00 9.61 0.77
CA PHE A 53 18.99 9.86 1.81
C PHE A 53 18.32 8.54 2.20
N SER A 54 18.05 8.35 3.50
CA SER A 54 17.59 7.07 4.07
C SER A 54 18.56 5.91 3.85
N ALA A 55 19.86 6.20 3.76
CA ALA A 55 20.93 5.19 3.84
C ALA A 55 20.80 4.34 5.11
N PHE A 56 21.31 3.11 5.08
CA PHE A 56 21.29 2.20 6.21
C PHE A 56 21.86 2.86 7.47
N ALA A 57 21.13 2.77 8.58
CA ALA A 57 21.55 3.33 9.85
C ALA A 57 22.70 2.49 10.44
N GLY A 58 23.94 2.90 10.17
CA GLY A 58 25.16 2.25 10.65
C GLY A 58 26.03 1.76 9.49
N ASN A 59 26.79 0.69 9.72
CA ASN A 59 27.66 0.12 8.71
C ASN A 59 27.06 -1.16 8.12
N ILE A 60 26.44 -1.06 6.94
CA ILE A 60 25.79 -2.20 6.27
C ILE A 60 26.78 -3.34 5.91
N SER A 61 28.05 -3.01 5.68
CA SER A 61 29.06 -4.04 5.39
C SER A 61 29.35 -4.95 6.60
N SER A 62 29.12 -4.46 7.82
CA SER A 62 29.34 -5.24 9.04
C SER A 62 28.36 -6.42 9.19
N ILE A 63 27.21 -6.33 8.52
CA ILE A 63 26.21 -7.41 8.44
C ILE A 63 26.30 -8.21 7.14
N GLY A 64 27.36 -8.00 6.34
CA GLY A 64 27.60 -8.74 5.09
C GLY A 64 26.70 -8.32 3.93
N TYR A 65 26.13 -7.11 3.99
CA TYR A 65 25.30 -6.52 2.94
C TYR A 65 26.00 -5.34 2.27
N ILE A 66 25.52 -4.99 1.07
CA ILE A 66 25.90 -3.78 0.33
C ILE A 66 24.64 -2.97 0.02
N GLU A 67 24.76 -1.64 0.07
CA GLU A 67 23.72 -0.68 -0.31
C GLU A 67 24.16 0.08 -1.56
N GLU A 68 23.32 0.06 -2.60
CA GLU A 68 23.56 0.72 -3.89
C GLU A 68 22.32 1.50 -4.30
N GLU A 69 22.51 2.76 -4.72
CA GLU A 69 21.45 3.62 -5.23
C GLU A 69 21.45 3.62 -6.76
N PHE A 70 20.27 3.60 -7.37
CA PHE A 70 20.08 3.64 -8.81
C PHE A 70 19.03 4.69 -9.16
N PHE A 71 19.19 5.36 -10.30
CA PHE A 71 18.14 6.16 -10.90
C PHE A 71 17.45 5.39 -12.02
N LEU A 72 16.12 5.45 -12.04
CA LEU A 72 15.27 4.85 -13.05
C LEU A 72 14.62 5.96 -13.86
N SER A 73 14.62 5.86 -15.19
CA SER A 73 13.89 6.79 -16.06
C SER A 73 13.16 6.09 -17.18
N GLY A 74 11.94 6.55 -17.46
CA GLY A 74 11.07 5.99 -18.49
C GLY A 74 9.78 6.80 -18.58
N ASP A 75 8.77 6.23 -19.22
CA ASP A 75 7.41 6.77 -19.27
C ASP A 75 6.48 5.91 -18.40
N GLY A 76 5.81 6.52 -17.42
CA GLY A 76 4.85 5.85 -16.56
C GLY A 76 3.42 6.03 -17.06
N ILE A 77 2.60 4.99 -16.96
CA ILE A 77 1.19 4.97 -17.38
C ILE A 77 0.28 5.61 -16.30
N ARG A 78 -0.65 6.45 -16.76
CA ARG A 78 -1.85 6.86 -16.02
C ARG A 78 -3.02 5.94 -16.34
N TYR A 79 -3.82 5.66 -15.33
CA TYR A 79 -5.01 4.82 -15.45
C TYR A 79 -6.28 5.63 -15.19
N ASN A 80 -7.30 5.41 -16.02
CA ASN A 80 -8.67 5.83 -15.73
C ASN A 80 -9.39 4.73 -14.97
N VAL A 81 -10.16 5.11 -13.95
CA VAL A 81 -11.13 4.21 -13.32
C VAL A 81 -12.30 3.97 -14.27
N VAL A 82 -12.63 2.71 -14.50
CA VAL A 82 -13.83 2.32 -15.24
C VAL A 82 -14.92 1.90 -14.24
N GLY A 83 -16.01 2.67 -14.19
CA GLY A 83 -17.07 2.47 -13.22
C GLY A 83 -16.72 3.07 -11.85
N ASN A 84 -17.09 2.38 -10.77
CA ASN A 84 -16.88 2.85 -9.39
C ASN A 84 -15.79 2.03 -8.69
N LEU A 85 -14.99 2.67 -7.84
CA LEU A 85 -14.07 2.00 -6.92
C LEU A 85 -14.87 1.39 -5.76
N THR A 86 -15.31 0.14 -5.92
CA THR A 86 -16.13 -0.59 -4.94
C THR A 86 -15.30 -1.14 -3.79
N SER A 87 -15.93 -1.35 -2.64
CA SER A 87 -15.24 -1.84 -1.43
C SER A 87 -14.82 -3.32 -1.49
N ASP A 88 -15.22 -4.05 -2.53
CA ASP A 88 -14.79 -5.43 -2.77
C ASP A 88 -13.38 -5.53 -3.38
N GLY A 89 -12.79 -4.39 -3.78
CA GLY A 89 -11.43 -4.31 -4.30
C GLY A 89 -11.27 -4.88 -5.71
N HIS A 90 -12.37 -5.17 -6.42
CA HIS A 90 -12.32 -5.65 -7.80
C HIS A 90 -12.44 -4.48 -8.78
N TRP A 91 -11.36 -3.73 -8.95
CA TRP A 91 -11.38 -2.50 -9.73
C TRP A 91 -10.96 -2.73 -11.18
N THR A 92 -11.64 -2.04 -12.10
CA THR A 92 -11.29 -2.05 -13.51
C THR A 92 -10.65 -0.73 -13.89
N LEU A 93 -9.50 -0.81 -14.56
CA LEU A 93 -8.79 0.35 -15.06
C LEU A 93 -8.64 0.28 -16.57
N ALA A 94 -8.64 1.44 -17.21
CA ALA A 94 -8.27 1.60 -18.61
C ALA A 94 -7.03 2.47 -18.72
N TYR A 95 -6.19 2.19 -19.72
CA TYR A 95 -5.10 3.09 -20.10
C TYR A 95 -5.66 4.50 -20.37
N ASN A 96 -4.96 5.53 -19.89
CA ASN A 96 -5.27 6.92 -20.18
C ASN A 96 -4.18 7.57 -21.04
N SER A 97 -2.98 7.70 -20.48
CA SER A 97 -1.85 8.42 -21.08
C SER A 97 -0.55 7.98 -20.41
N THR A 98 0.58 8.50 -20.85
CA THR A 98 1.87 8.35 -20.15
C THR A 98 2.45 9.71 -19.75
N ALA A 99 3.44 9.70 -18.86
CA ALA A 99 4.34 10.83 -18.63
C ALA A 99 5.76 10.37 -18.27
N PRO A 100 6.78 11.15 -18.65
CA PRO A 100 8.14 10.83 -18.33
C PRO A 100 8.38 10.94 -16.82
N TYR A 101 9.28 10.10 -16.31
CA TYR A 101 9.78 10.18 -14.95
C TYR A 101 11.28 9.93 -14.92
N LYS A 102 11.94 10.49 -13.90
CA LYS A 102 13.25 10.06 -13.42
C LYS A 102 13.20 9.98 -11.90
N THR A 103 13.38 8.79 -11.36
CA THR A 103 13.25 8.54 -9.92
C THR A 103 14.40 7.71 -9.37
N ARG A 104 14.35 7.39 -8.08
CA ARG A 104 15.36 6.66 -7.32
C ARG A 104 14.85 5.30 -6.84
N MET A 105 15.74 4.32 -6.93
CA MET A 105 15.66 3.03 -6.24
C MET A 105 16.89 2.85 -5.35
N LEU A 106 16.70 2.42 -4.09
CA LEU A 106 17.80 2.04 -3.20
C LEU A 106 17.75 0.52 -2.99
N VAL A 107 18.84 -0.19 -3.24
CA VAL A 107 18.91 -1.66 -3.13
C VAL A 107 19.92 -2.05 -2.06
N ARG A 108 19.49 -2.90 -1.14
CA ARG A 108 20.32 -3.56 -0.13
C ARG A 108 20.29 -5.06 -0.38
N ARG A 109 21.46 -5.66 -0.57
CA ARG A 109 21.59 -7.09 -0.92
C ARG A 109 22.77 -7.75 -0.20
N PRO A 110 22.74 -9.07 0.01
CA PRO A 110 23.91 -9.80 0.50
C PRO A 110 25.10 -9.64 -0.45
N VAL A 111 26.31 -9.49 0.10
CA VAL A 111 27.56 -9.53 -0.67
C VAL A 111 27.83 -10.96 -1.17
N ASP A 112 27.64 -11.95 -0.29
CA ASP A 112 27.68 -13.36 -0.68
C ASP A 112 26.33 -13.78 -1.26
N HIS A 113 26.31 -13.97 -2.58
CA HIS A 113 25.12 -14.40 -3.32
C HIS A 113 24.50 -15.70 -2.79
N LYS A 114 25.27 -16.57 -2.13
CA LYS A 114 24.75 -17.82 -1.54
C LYS A 114 23.84 -17.58 -0.34
N LYS A 115 23.90 -16.38 0.26
CA LYS A 115 23.01 -15.98 1.36
C LYS A 115 21.69 -15.41 0.88
N PHE A 116 21.53 -15.12 -0.42
CA PHE A 116 20.26 -14.65 -0.93
C PHE A 116 19.21 -15.77 -0.88
N ASN A 117 18.09 -15.53 -0.18
CA ASN A 117 17.04 -16.54 -0.01
C ASN A 117 16.16 -16.73 -1.28
N GLY A 118 16.21 -15.78 -2.21
CA GLY A 118 15.42 -15.77 -3.45
C GLY A 118 14.32 -14.72 -3.47
N ASP A 119 14.08 -14.02 -2.37
CA ASP A 119 12.96 -13.10 -2.22
C ASP A 119 13.43 -11.64 -2.14
N VAL A 120 12.80 -10.78 -2.94
CA VAL A 120 13.01 -9.33 -2.91
C VAL A 120 11.81 -8.67 -2.26
N LEU A 121 12.04 -7.88 -1.20
CA LEU A 121 11.04 -6.95 -0.67
C LEU A 121 11.21 -5.61 -1.38
N VAL A 122 10.12 -5.10 -1.96
CA VAL A 122 10.06 -3.80 -2.61
C VAL A 122 9.18 -2.87 -1.79
N GLU A 123 9.78 -1.93 -1.07
CA GLU A 123 9.06 -0.91 -0.33
C GLU A 123 8.67 0.25 -1.24
N TRP A 124 7.37 0.45 -1.43
CA TRP A 124 6.85 1.74 -1.88
C TRP A 124 7.07 2.76 -0.76
N ILE A 125 7.98 3.72 -0.99
CA ILE A 125 8.37 4.69 0.03
C ILE A 125 7.16 5.54 0.46
N ASN A 126 6.98 5.66 1.77
CA ASN A 126 5.98 6.54 2.34
C ASN A 126 6.43 8.01 2.24
N VAL A 127 5.57 8.90 1.76
CA VAL A 127 5.89 10.34 1.62
C VAL A 127 5.02 11.25 2.49
N SER A 128 4.34 10.69 3.49
CA SER A 128 3.38 11.41 4.33
C SER A 128 4.00 12.55 5.15
N GLY A 129 5.31 12.48 5.42
CA GLY A 129 6.07 13.56 6.05
C GLY A 129 6.51 14.68 5.10
N GLY A 130 6.21 14.60 3.80
CA GLY A 130 6.75 15.53 2.80
C GLY A 130 8.17 15.18 2.35
N PHE A 131 8.65 13.99 2.66
CA PHE A 131 9.92 13.38 2.25
C PHE A 131 9.81 11.86 2.39
N GLY A 132 10.77 11.11 1.86
CA GLY A 132 10.75 9.64 1.91
C GLY A 132 10.97 9.04 3.31
N ILE A 133 10.07 8.16 3.74
CA ILE A 133 10.15 7.42 5.00
C ILE A 133 10.13 5.93 4.68
N THR A 134 11.15 5.20 5.14
CA THR A 134 11.26 3.74 5.03
C THR A 134 10.91 3.11 6.38
N SER A 135 10.35 1.91 6.35
CA SER A 135 9.84 1.24 7.56
C SER A 135 9.91 -0.29 7.53
N THR A 136 10.32 -0.86 6.39
CA THR A 136 10.30 -2.32 6.19
C THR A 136 11.69 -2.94 6.14
N ASP A 137 12.74 -2.15 6.29
CA ASP A 137 14.15 -2.56 6.38
C ASP A 137 14.54 -3.06 7.78
N LEU A 138 13.73 -3.94 8.35
CA LEU A 138 13.90 -4.46 9.71
C LEU A 138 15.01 -5.54 9.80
N PRO A 139 15.61 -5.79 10.99
CA PRO A 139 16.68 -6.78 11.16
C PRO A 139 16.40 -8.15 10.53
N GLY A 140 15.18 -8.67 10.65
CA GLY A 140 14.76 -9.95 10.07
C GLY A 140 14.89 -10.03 8.55
N VAL A 141 14.84 -8.90 7.83
CA VAL A 141 15.08 -8.85 6.39
C VAL A 141 16.52 -9.23 6.05
N TYR A 142 17.47 -8.75 6.87
CA TYR A 142 18.89 -9.02 6.68
C TYR A 142 19.29 -10.40 7.20
N GLU A 143 18.74 -10.80 8.35
CA GLU A 143 19.01 -12.10 8.97
C GLU A 143 18.57 -13.28 8.08
N GLU A 144 17.45 -13.12 7.38
CA GLU A 144 16.90 -14.14 6.48
C GLU A 144 17.42 -14.05 5.03
N GLY A 145 18.34 -13.12 4.73
CA GLY A 145 18.97 -13.09 3.41
C GLY A 145 18.11 -12.51 2.29
N TYR A 146 17.14 -11.65 2.60
CA TYR A 146 16.35 -10.95 1.57
C TYR A 146 17.20 -9.92 0.83
N ILE A 147 16.83 -9.60 -0.41
CA ILE A 147 17.16 -8.31 -1.01
C ILE A 147 16.04 -7.34 -0.62
N TRP A 148 16.40 -6.17 -0.13
CA TRP A 148 15.45 -5.09 0.11
C TRP A 148 15.70 -3.99 -0.91
N ALA A 149 14.64 -3.57 -1.60
CA ALA A 149 14.66 -2.46 -2.51
C ALA A 149 13.58 -1.45 -2.09
N SER A 150 13.87 -0.16 -2.16
CA SER A 150 12.85 0.88 -2.00
C SER A 150 12.72 1.69 -3.28
N ILE A 151 11.51 2.17 -3.56
CA ILE A 151 11.19 2.96 -4.75
C ILE A 151 10.50 4.27 -4.33
N ASP A 152 11.08 5.40 -4.75
CA ASP A 152 10.42 6.70 -4.69
C ASP A 152 9.44 6.78 -5.88
N ALA A 153 8.16 6.52 -5.64
CA ALA A 153 7.18 6.47 -6.73
C ALA A 153 6.33 7.75 -6.86
N GLN A 154 6.51 8.72 -5.96
CA GLN A 154 5.65 9.90 -5.84
C GLN A 154 6.46 11.20 -5.84
N ALA A 155 5.89 12.25 -6.41
CA ALA A 155 6.56 13.55 -6.58
C ALA A 155 7.00 14.16 -5.24
N ILE A 156 6.17 14.00 -4.21
CA ILE A 156 6.43 14.52 -2.85
C ILE A 156 7.74 13.98 -2.27
N GLY A 157 8.15 12.74 -2.58
CA GLY A 157 9.43 12.20 -2.12
C GLY A 157 10.63 12.93 -2.72
N ILE A 158 10.51 13.37 -3.97
CA ILE A 158 11.57 14.04 -4.74
C ILE A 158 11.63 15.53 -4.42
N GLU A 159 10.48 16.22 -4.50
CA GLU A 159 10.38 17.68 -4.48
C GLU A 159 9.98 18.25 -3.11
N GLY A 160 9.39 17.41 -2.26
CA GLY A 160 8.76 17.81 -1.01
C GLY A 160 7.34 18.34 -1.18
N GLY A 161 6.72 18.76 -0.08
CA GLY A 161 5.39 19.37 -0.11
C GLY A 161 5.43 20.81 -0.61
N ALA A 162 4.38 21.28 -1.28
CA ALA A 162 4.32 22.64 -1.85
C ALA A 162 4.62 23.77 -0.85
N SER A 163 4.22 23.61 0.42
CA SER A 163 4.49 24.58 1.49
C SER A 163 5.82 24.33 2.23
N HIS A 164 6.39 23.14 2.10
CA HIS A 164 7.59 22.69 2.81
C HIS A 164 8.41 21.78 1.88
N PRO A 165 9.19 22.35 0.93
CA PRO A 165 10.01 21.58 0.01
C PRO A 165 11.20 21.00 0.76
N GLN A 166 11.11 19.72 1.11
CA GLN A 166 12.10 19.00 1.92
C GLN A 166 12.38 17.59 1.38
N GLY A 167 12.10 17.36 0.10
CA GLY A 167 12.36 16.10 -0.58
C GLY A 167 13.84 15.89 -0.88
N LEU A 168 14.13 14.88 -1.71
CA LEU A 168 15.49 14.53 -2.11
C LEU A 168 16.26 15.72 -2.69
N ILE A 169 15.64 16.53 -3.56
CA ILE A 169 16.30 17.68 -4.19
C ILE A 169 16.82 18.66 -3.14
N GLN A 170 16.05 18.95 -2.08
CA GLN A 170 16.49 19.87 -1.03
C GLN A 170 17.50 19.23 -0.09
N TRP A 171 17.49 17.91 0.07
CA TRP A 171 18.46 17.21 0.90
C TRP A 171 19.86 17.20 0.29
N ASP A 172 19.98 16.93 -1.02
CA ASP A 172 21.24 17.00 -1.76
C ASP A 172 21.01 17.36 -3.24
N PRO A 173 21.02 18.66 -3.59
CA PRO A 173 20.69 19.11 -4.94
C PRO A 173 21.73 18.66 -5.97
N VAL A 174 23.00 18.48 -5.57
CA VAL A 174 24.06 18.00 -6.48
C VAL A 174 23.81 16.55 -6.89
N ARG A 175 23.15 15.77 -6.03
CA ARG A 175 22.86 14.36 -6.29
C ARG A 175 21.53 14.16 -7.01
N TYR A 176 20.52 14.98 -6.70
CA TYR A 176 19.12 14.68 -7.02
C TYR A 176 18.41 15.70 -7.92
N ASP A 177 19.06 16.78 -8.38
CA ASP A 177 18.43 17.81 -9.23
C ASP A 177 17.79 17.28 -10.53
N THR A 178 18.29 16.15 -11.06
CA THR A 178 17.73 15.54 -12.26
C THR A 178 16.49 14.69 -12.02
N LEU A 179 16.12 14.38 -10.78
CA LEU A 179 14.95 13.58 -10.47
C LEU A 179 13.67 14.40 -10.71
N SER A 180 12.64 13.76 -11.25
CA SER A 180 11.34 14.38 -11.51
C SER A 180 10.25 13.33 -11.69
N ILE A 181 9.10 13.55 -11.04
CA ILE A 181 7.83 12.84 -11.27
C ILE A 181 6.77 13.92 -11.39
N LEU A 182 6.11 14.00 -12.55
CA LEU A 182 5.19 15.11 -12.83
C LEU A 182 3.91 15.07 -11.99
N ASP A 183 3.37 13.87 -11.74
CA ASP A 183 2.19 13.65 -10.92
C ASP A 183 2.15 12.22 -10.36
N ASP A 184 1.34 12.02 -9.32
CA ASP A 184 1.27 10.74 -8.62
C ASP A 184 0.46 9.67 -9.38
N ALA A 185 -0.27 9.99 -10.45
CA ALA A 185 -1.06 8.98 -11.17
C ALA A 185 -0.17 7.95 -11.90
N ILE A 186 1.07 8.31 -12.24
CA ILE A 186 2.04 7.38 -12.83
C ILE A 186 2.76 6.49 -11.81
N SER A 187 2.58 6.76 -10.51
CA SER A 187 3.28 6.04 -9.41
C SER A 187 3.04 4.54 -9.44
N TYR A 188 1.82 4.10 -9.76
CA TYR A 188 1.47 2.69 -9.88
C TYR A 188 2.25 1.98 -10.98
N ASP A 189 2.48 2.64 -12.11
CA ASP A 189 3.23 2.05 -13.19
C ASP A 189 4.74 2.11 -12.93
N ILE A 190 5.25 3.19 -12.32
CA ILE A 190 6.66 3.25 -11.84
C ILE A 190 6.97 2.04 -10.94
N VAL A 191 6.07 1.72 -10.01
CA VAL A 191 6.21 0.57 -9.09
C VAL A 191 6.10 -0.76 -9.84
N SER A 192 5.30 -0.84 -10.90
CA SER A 192 5.27 -2.04 -11.77
C SER A 192 6.60 -2.21 -12.52
N GLN A 193 7.10 -1.12 -13.10
CA GLN A 193 8.34 -1.09 -13.87
C GLN A 193 9.56 -1.42 -12.99
N ALA A 194 9.57 -1.02 -11.71
CA ALA A 194 10.59 -1.38 -10.74
C ALA A 194 10.76 -2.91 -10.61
N THR A 195 9.68 -3.68 -10.68
CA THR A 195 9.76 -5.16 -10.66
C THR A 195 10.47 -5.71 -11.88
N ASN A 196 10.22 -5.13 -13.06
CA ASN A 196 10.89 -5.55 -14.30
C ASN A 196 12.39 -5.25 -14.23
N VAL A 197 12.78 -4.11 -13.65
CA VAL A 197 14.19 -3.76 -13.40
C VAL A 197 14.85 -4.78 -12.47
N LEU A 198 14.22 -5.12 -11.34
CA LEU A 198 14.75 -6.10 -10.37
C LEU A 198 14.91 -7.51 -10.96
N ARG A 199 14.11 -7.86 -11.99
CA ARG A 199 14.19 -9.17 -12.67
C ARG A 199 15.15 -9.20 -13.84
N SER A 200 15.42 -8.06 -14.47
CA SER A 200 16.01 -8.02 -15.83
C SER A 200 17.28 -7.17 -15.93
N VAL A 201 17.55 -6.32 -14.94
CA VAL A 201 18.75 -5.46 -14.90
C VAL A 201 19.60 -5.83 -13.70
N ASN A 202 20.91 -5.64 -13.83
CA ASN A 202 21.89 -5.95 -12.80
C ASN A 202 21.87 -4.92 -11.63
N VAL A 203 20.73 -4.72 -10.99
CA VAL A 203 20.59 -3.95 -9.74
C VAL A 203 20.65 -4.84 -8.50
N THR A 204 20.47 -6.15 -8.68
CA THR A 204 20.53 -7.20 -7.64
C THR A 204 21.90 -7.88 -7.54
N GLY A 205 22.93 -7.36 -8.21
CA GLY A 205 24.23 -8.02 -8.32
C GLY A 205 24.20 -9.30 -9.19
N GLY A 206 23.23 -9.41 -10.08
CA GLY A 206 23.06 -10.54 -11.01
C GLY A 206 22.29 -11.70 -10.38
N GLN A 207 21.77 -11.53 -9.17
CA GLN A 207 20.85 -12.47 -8.55
C GLN A 207 19.48 -12.38 -9.20
N ILE A 208 18.92 -13.52 -9.59
CA ILE A 208 17.58 -13.57 -10.19
C ILE A 208 16.56 -13.84 -9.06
N PRO A 209 15.63 -12.92 -8.79
CA PRO A 209 14.59 -13.15 -7.78
C PRO A 209 13.68 -14.32 -8.14
N LYS A 210 13.38 -15.19 -7.16
CA LYS A 210 12.29 -16.18 -7.24
C LYS A 210 10.95 -15.50 -7.00
N HIS A 211 10.89 -14.61 -6.01
CA HIS A 211 9.71 -13.83 -5.69
C HIS A 211 10.06 -12.36 -5.51
N VAL A 212 9.18 -11.48 -5.98
CA VAL A 212 9.22 -10.04 -5.73
C VAL A 212 7.94 -9.67 -4.97
N ILE A 213 8.10 -9.04 -3.81
CA ILE A 213 7.04 -8.80 -2.83
C ILE A 213 6.89 -7.29 -2.66
N LEU A 214 5.72 -6.74 -3.00
CA LEU A 214 5.44 -5.32 -2.79
C LEU A 214 5.03 -5.08 -1.34
N VAL A 215 5.61 -4.07 -0.69
CA VAL A 215 5.28 -3.68 0.68
C VAL A 215 5.05 -2.17 0.75
N GLY A 216 4.12 -1.74 1.59
CA GLY A 216 3.88 -0.33 1.88
C GLY A 216 3.36 -0.12 3.29
N ALA A 217 3.66 1.03 3.88
CA ALA A 217 3.30 1.38 5.24
C ALA A 217 2.69 2.79 5.32
N SER A 218 1.68 2.95 6.18
CA SER A 218 0.89 4.18 6.34
C SER A 218 0.30 4.64 4.98
N GLN A 219 0.64 5.82 4.46
CA GLN A 219 0.15 6.31 3.18
C GLN A 219 0.52 5.39 2.01
N SER A 220 1.75 4.87 1.95
CA SER A 220 2.12 3.94 0.87
C SER A 220 1.41 2.59 1.02
N GLY A 221 0.98 2.22 2.23
CA GLY A 221 0.09 1.07 2.43
C GLY A 221 -1.26 1.24 1.73
N SER A 222 -1.82 2.45 1.71
CA SER A 222 -3.03 2.78 0.94
C SER A 222 -2.81 2.72 -0.58
N GLN A 223 -1.63 3.14 -1.06
CA GLN A 223 -1.24 2.97 -2.47
C GLN A 223 -1.11 1.49 -2.83
N VAL A 224 -0.47 0.70 -1.96
CA VAL A 224 -0.29 -0.74 -2.17
C VAL A 224 -1.63 -1.48 -2.22
N LEU A 225 -2.62 -1.08 -1.43
CA LEU A 225 -3.99 -1.59 -1.59
C LEU A 225 -4.62 -1.17 -2.92
N GLY A 226 -4.48 0.09 -3.34
CA GLY A 226 -4.96 0.56 -4.64
C GLY A 226 -4.33 -0.23 -5.81
N TYR A 227 -3.02 -0.49 -5.72
CA TYR A 227 -2.28 -1.32 -6.66
C TYR A 227 -2.86 -2.74 -6.72
N THR A 228 -3.07 -3.35 -5.54
CA THR A 228 -3.63 -4.70 -5.42
C THR A 228 -5.00 -4.81 -6.09
N ASN A 229 -5.85 -3.80 -5.91
CA ASN A 229 -7.22 -3.81 -6.39
C ASN A 229 -7.34 -3.52 -7.90
N GLY A 230 -6.51 -2.63 -8.43
CA GLY A 230 -6.67 -2.11 -9.80
C GLY A 230 -5.56 -2.48 -10.79
N VAL A 231 -4.30 -2.61 -10.35
CA VAL A 231 -3.13 -2.70 -11.26
C VAL A 231 -2.54 -4.10 -11.28
N GLN A 232 -2.42 -4.77 -10.13
CA GLN A 232 -1.97 -6.15 -10.05
C GLN A 232 -2.79 -7.08 -10.97
N PRO A 233 -4.13 -6.97 -11.11
CA PRO A 233 -4.90 -7.79 -12.05
C PRO A 233 -4.56 -7.56 -13.53
N LEU A 234 -3.97 -6.41 -13.88
CA LEU A 234 -3.62 -6.06 -15.26
C LEU A 234 -2.27 -6.65 -15.68
N ASN A 235 -1.28 -6.62 -14.79
CA ASN A 235 0.10 -6.91 -15.15
C ASN A 235 0.74 -8.06 -14.35
N ASN A 236 0.14 -8.45 -13.23
CA ASN A 236 0.65 -9.50 -12.33
C ASN A 236 2.15 -9.31 -11.97
N SER A 237 2.57 -8.06 -11.73
CA SER A 237 4.00 -7.75 -11.54
C SER A 237 4.57 -8.43 -10.30
N TYR A 238 3.85 -8.41 -9.18
CA TYR A 238 4.34 -8.91 -7.89
C TYR A 238 3.83 -10.32 -7.57
N ASN A 239 4.66 -11.10 -6.87
CA ASN A 239 4.31 -12.46 -6.42
C ASN A 239 3.46 -12.44 -5.14
N ALA A 240 3.70 -11.45 -4.29
CA ALA A 240 2.91 -11.20 -3.09
C ALA A 240 2.87 -9.69 -2.82
N ILE A 241 1.85 -9.25 -2.09
CA ILE A 241 1.65 -7.85 -1.72
C ILE A 241 1.29 -7.77 -0.24
N ILE A 242 1.99 -6.92 0.52
CA ILE A 242 1.86 -6.76 1.96
C ILE A 242 1.59 -5.28 2.28
N PRO A 243 0.34 -4.87 2.54
CA PRO A 243 0.03 -3.57 3.12
C PRO A 243 0.37 -3.59 4.62
N ALA A 244 1.66 -3.47 4.95
CA ALA A 244 2.20 -3.67 6.29
C ALA A 244 1.55 -2.77 7.36
N ILE A 245 1.28 -1.51 7.01
CA ILE A 245 0.47 -0.58 7.80
C ILE A 245 -0.43 0.16 6.82
N CYS A 246 -1.74 0.13 7.01
CA CYS A 246 -2.66 0.85 6.12
C CYS A 246 -3.83 1.44 6.94
N ALA A 247 -4.30 2.62 6.56
CA ALA A 247 -5.42 3.30 7.22
C ALA A 247 -6.81 2.69 6.88
N GLY A 248 -6.85 1.46 6.36
CA GLY A 248 -8.09 0.75 6.02
C GLY A 248 -8.81 1.27 4.77
N ALA A 249 -8.17 2.15 4.00
CA ALA A 249 -8.69 2.67 2.74
C ALA A 249 -7.61 2.58 1.66
N SER A 250 -8.03 2.19 0.45
CA SER A 250 -7.20 2.22 -0.75
C SER A 250 -7.19 3.63 -1.33
N SER A 251 -6.06 4.06 -1.87
CA SER A 251 -6.00 5.28 -2.68
C SER A 251 -6.69 5.08 -4.03
N ASP A 252 -7.09 6.18 -4.66
CA ASP A 252 -7.58 6.18 -6.04
C ASP A 252 -6.43 6.30 -7.05
N PHE A 253 -6.78 6.55 -8.31
CA PHE A 253 -5.84 6.76 -9.43
C PHE A 253 -5.79 8.24 -9.85
N SER A 254 -6.17 9.14 -8.95
CA SER A 254 -6.19 10.58 -9.22
C SER A 254 -4.77 11.10 -9.46
N PRO A 255 -4.59 12.06 -10.39
CA PRO A 255 -3.32 12.80 -10.52
C PRO A 255 -3.08 13.74 -9.33
N VAL A 256 -4.10 14.02 -8.52
CA VAL A 256 -3.98 14.85 -7.32
C VAL A 256 -3.37 14.00 -6.19
N PRO A 257 -2.33 14.48 -5.48
CA PRO A 257 -1.79 13.79 -4.32
C PRO A 257 -2.89 13.40 -3.31
N ALA A 258 -2.85 12.15 -2.83
CA ALA A 258 -3.93 11.56 -2.05
C ALA A 258 -4.35 12.44 -0.84
N HIS A 259 -5.63 12.83 -0.81
CA HIS A 259 -6.26 13.49 0.34
C HIS A 259 -7.42 12.62 0.89
N ARG A 260 -7.65 12.73 2.20
CA ARG A 260 -8.51 11.84 3.02
C ARG A 260 -9.96 11.79 2.52
N THR A 261 -10.59 10.61 2.58
CA THR A 261 -12.03 10.39 2.29
C THR A 261 -12.84 9.92 3.51
N PRO A 262 -13.12 10.78 4.48
CA PRO A 262 -14.43 10.86 5.11
C PRO A 262 -15.28 11.93 4.41
N GLU A 263 -16.61 11.87 4.57
CA GLU A 263 -17.49 12.99 4.20
C GLU A 263 -17.04 14.21 5.02
N VAL A 264 -16.36 15.15 4.38
CA VAL A 264 -15.86 16.39 4.99
C VAL A 264 -16.83 17.51 4.68
N ALA A 265 -17.25 18.22 5.72
CA ALA A 265 -17.87 19.52 5.59
C ALA A 265 -16.79 20.58 5.78
N THR A 266 -16.75 21.55 4.87
CA THR A 266 -15.99 22.78 5.06
C THR A 266 -16.89 23.79 5.73
N ASP A 267 -16.51 24.31 6.89
CA ASP A 267 -17.26 25.42 7.50
C ASP A 267 -17.06 26.73 6.71
N SER A 268 -17.80 27.79 7.08
CA SER A 268 -17.70 29.10 6.44
C SER A 268 -16.32 29.77 6.57
N ASN A 269 -15.42 29.20 7.38
CA ASN A 269 -14.06 29.67 7.61
C ASN A 269 -13.01 28.83 6.86
N GLY A 270 -13.42 27.84 6.06
CA GLY A 270 -12.51 26.99 5.30
C GLY A 270 -11.96 25.79 6.09
N VAL A 271 -12.43 25.53 7.31
CA VAL A 271 -11.96 24.41 8.13
C VAL A 271 -12.67 23.13 7.70
N MET A 272 -11.88 22.12 7.31
CA MET A 272 -12.36 20.77 7.00
C MET A 272 -12.58 19.97 8.29
N ASP A 273 -13.81 19.54 8.55
CA ASP A 273 -14.11 18.54 9.59
C ASP A 273 -14.96 17.40 9.01
N CYS A 274 -14.84 16.22 9.60
CA CYS A 274 -15.72 15.09 9.29
C CYS A 274 -17.16 15.43 9.67
N VAL A 275 -18.14 15.05 8.84
CA VAL A 275 -19.54 15.05 9.25
C VAL A 275 -19.73 14.02 10.37
N ARG A 276 -20.28 14.43 11.52
CA ARG A 276 -20.45 13.57 12.72
C ARG A 276 -21.93 13.27 13.01
N ASN A 277 -22.19 12.13 13.66
CA ASN A 277 -23.49 11.78 14.21
C ASN A 277 -23.72 12.43 15.59
N ALA A 278 -24.91 12.21 16.18
CA ALA A 278 -25.25 12.74 17.51
C ALA A 278 -24.34 12.23 18.64
N ASP A 279 -23.54 11.19 18.37
CA ASP A 279 -22.58 10.61 19.30
C ASP A 279 -21.17 11.21 19.16
N GLY A 280 -20.97 12.19 18.28
CA GLY A 280 -19.67 12.83 18.01
C GLY A 280 -18.75 11.99 17.12
N ASN A 281 -19.22 10.84 16.65
CA ASN A 281 -18.48 9.94 15.78
C ASN A 281 -18.72 10.28 14.30
N THR A 282 -17.68 10.21 13.48
CA THR A 282 -17.77 10.43 12.03
C THR A 282 -18.83 9.53 11.39
N LYS A 283 -19.67 10.10 10.51
CA LYS A 283 -20.63 9.38 9.68
C LYS A 283 -19.91 8.70 8.50
N GLY A 284 -20.44 7.55 8.07
CA GLY A 284 -19.83 6.75 6.99
C GLY A 284 -18.61 5.93 7.46
N GLY A 285 -17.87 5.40 6.48
CA GLY A 285 -16.70 4.54 6.70
C GLY A 285 -17.03 3.15 7.25
N ILE A 286 -15.99 2.36 7.52
CA ILE A 286 -16.12 1.05 8.17
C ILE A 286 -16.48 1.26 9.65
N ARG A 287 -17.67 0.83 10.04
CA ARG A 287 -18.22 1.00 11.40
C ARG A 287 -17.99 -0.24 12.26
N LEU A 288 -16.73 -0.61 12.54
CA LEU A 288 -16.40 -1.74 13.43
C LEU A 288 -17.19 -1.69 14.76
N PRO A 289 -17.33 -2.80 15.51
CA PRO A 289 -18.18 -2.85 16.70
C PRO A 289 -18.00 -1.69 17.70
N GLU A 290 -16.79 -1.13 17.84
CA GLU A 290 -16.46 0.03 18.68
C GLU A 290 -17.14 1.33 18.22
N LEU A 291 -17.46 1.43 16.93
CA LEU A 291 -18.16 2.54 16.30
C LEU A 291 -19.66 2.22 16.12
N ALA A 292 -20.03 0.98 15.80
CA ALA A 292 -21.44 0.58 15.69
C ALA A 292 -22.15 0.52 17.06
N VAL A 293 -21.40 0.23 18.12
CA VAL A 293 -21.88 0.12 19.51
C VAL A 293 -20.98 1.00 20.39
N PRO A 294 -21.04 2.34 20.22
CA PRO A 294 -20.05 3.23 20.78
C PRO A 294 -20.23 3.44 22.29
N VAL A 295 -19.11 3.40 23.00
CA VAL A 295 -19.01 3.83 24.40
C VAL A 295 -18.26 5.15 24.56
N ALA A 296 -17.81 5.72 23.43
CA ALA A 296 -17.06 6.96 23.35
C ALA A 296 -17.24 7.63 21.97
N GLY A 297 -16.95 8.92 21.92
CA GLY A 297 -16.71 9.66 20.69
C GLY A 297 -15.22 9.62 20.33
N TYR A 298 -14.89 9.46 19.05
CA TYR A 298 -13.51 9.42 18.56
C TYR A 298 -13.24 10.57 17.59
N ASN A 299 -12.11 11.27 17.79
CA ASN A 299 -11.66 12.33 16.89
C ASN A 299 -10.22 12.09 16.42
N GLY A 300 -10.04 11.92 15.11
CA GLY A 300 -8.72 11.84 14.46
C GLY A 300 -8.27 13.13 13.76
N ILE A 301 -9.07 14.19 13.78
CA ILE A 301 -8.75 15.47 13.13
C ILE A 301 -8.03 16.40 14.11
N ASN A 302 -6.95 17.04 13.64
CA ASN A 302 -6.11 17.96 14.40
C ASN A 302 -5.43 17.37 15.66
N ASN A 303 -5.30 16.03 15.72
CA ASN A 303 -4.74 15.30 16.87
C ASN A 303 -3.41 14.59 16.56
N GLY A 304 -2.72 14.98 15.49
CA GLY A 304 -1.54 14.26 15.01
C GLY A 304 -1.84 12.78 14.74
N LEU A 305 -1.01 11.87 15.28
CA LEU A 305 -1.18 10.42 15.21
C LEU A 305 -1.88 9.80 16.43
N SER A 306 -2.13 10.59 17.47
CA SER A 306 -2.58 10.04 18.78
C SER A 306 -4.09 9.79 18.82
N GLY A 307 -4.86 10.61 18.10
CA GLY A 307 -6.33 10.63 18.21
C GLY A 307 -6.81 11.05 19.60
N ASN A 308 -8.06 11.49 19.69
CA ASN A 308 -8.72 11.75 20.97
C ASN A 308 -9.90 10.80 21.13
N THR A 309 -10.04 10.27 22.35
CA THR A 309 -11.20 9.48 22.76
C THR A 309 -11.94 10.23 23.86
N TYR A 310 -13.25 10.41 23.68
CA TYR A 310 -14.14 11.09 24.62
C TYR A 310 -15.15 10.08 25.16
N PRO A 311 -14.87 9.43 26.31
CA PRO A 311 -15.79 8.47 26.91
C PRO A 311 -17.18 9.08 27.13
N PHE A 312 -18.24 8.31 26.87
CA PHE A 312 -19.58 8.75 27.22
C PHE A 312 -19.78 8.71 28.74
N CYS A 313 -20.57 9.65 29.24
CA CYS A 313 -20.98 9.63 30.65
C CYS A 313 -21.90 8.44 30.93
N ASP A 314 -21.95 8.01 32.21
CA ASP A 314 -22.74 6.87 32.66
C ASP A 314 -24.22 6.97 32.26
N SER A 315 -24.82 8.16 32.35
CA SER A 315 -26.23 8.36 31.97
C SER A 315 -26.48 8.13 30.48
N LYS A 316 -25.53 8.53 29.62
CA LYS A 316 -25.60 8.24 28.18
C LYS A 316 -25.42 6.75 27.92
N LEU A 317 -24.48 6.08 28.58
CA LEU A 317 -24.30 4.63 28.45
C LEU A 317 -25.54 3.85 28.93
N GLN A 318 -26.17 4.26 30.04
CA GLN A 318 -27.42 3.67 30.53
C GLN A 318 -28.59 3.89 29.57
N THR A 319 -28.61 5.01 28.86
CA THR A 319 -29.63 5.29 27.84
C THR A 319 -29.41 4.43 26.58
N LEU A 320 -28.16 4.30 26.11
CA LEU A 320 -27.81 3.51 24.93
C LEU A 320 -27.91 2.00 25.18
N TYR A 321 -27.57 1.58 26.39
CA TYR A 321 -27.49 0.20 26.84
C TYR A 321 -28.16 0.07 28.22
N PRO A 322 -29.50 -0.03 28.29
CA PRO A 322 -30.22 -0.20 29.55
C PRO A 322 -29.74 -1.37 30.43
N THR A 323 -29.19 -2.42 29.81
CA THR A 323 -28.59 -3.56 30.54
C THR A 323 -27.24 -3.97 29.94
N HIS A 324 -26.41 -4.59 30.77
CA HIS A 324 -25.13 -5.14 30.31
C HIS A 324 -25.32 -6.24 29.25
N GLN A 325 -26.35 -7.08 29.41
CA GLN A 325 -26.70 -8.10 28.43
C GLN A 325 -27.06 -7.49 27.06
N GLU A 326 -27.75 -6.34 27.05
CA GLU A 326 -28.09 -5.64 25.81
C GLU A 326 -26.84 -5.06 25.13
N TYR A 327 -25.90 -4.48 25.89
CA TYR A 327 -24.62 -4.04 25.35
C TYR A 327 -23.86 -5.20 24.67
N VAL A 328 -23.69 -6.33 25.37
CA VAL A 328 -23.01 -7.52 24.83
C VAL A 328 -23.73 -8.05 23.59
N ALA A 329 -25.07 -8.09 23.61
CA ALA A 329 -25.87 -8.53 22.47
C ALA A 329 -25.68 -7.62 21.24
N LYS A 330 -25.66 -6.29 21.44
CA LYS A 330 -25.40 -5.32 20.36
C LYS A 330 -23.99 -5.49 19.80
N VAL A 331 -22.96 -5.64 20.64
CA VAL A 331 -21.57 -5.87 20.18
C VAL A 331 -21.48 -7.16 19.37
N LYS A 332 -22.09 -8.24 19.85
CA LYS A 332 -22.12 -9.54 19.16
C LYS A 332 -22.82 -9.45 17.80
N ALA A 333 -23.93 -8.74 17.73
CA ALA A 333 -24.65 -8.50 16.48
C ALA A 333 -23.80 -7.70 15.48
N ALA A 334 -23.18 -6.60 15.93
CA ALA A 334 -22.28 -5.80 15.11
C ALA A 334 -21.09 -6.61 14.59
N ALA A 335 -20.42 -7.38 15.45
CA ALA A 335 -19.31 -8.25 15.05
C ALA A 335 -19.74 -9.32 14.03
N ARG A 336 -20.94 -9.87 14.16
CA ARG A 336 -21.47 -10.86 13.20
C ARG A 336 -21.70 -10.26 11.82
N VAL A 337 -22.13 -8.99 11.74
CA VAL A 337 -22.26 -8.28 10.45
C VAL A 337 -20.92 -8.25 9.72
N PHE A 338 -19.84 -7.85 10.41
CA PHE A 338 -18.50 -7.80 9.80
C PHE A 338 -17.92 -9.19 9.51
N LEU A 339 -18.24 -10.21 10.30
CA LEU A 339 -17.87 -11.60 9.97
C LEU A 339 -18.55 -12.07 8.68
N ASN A 340 -19.86 -11.81 8.53
CA ASN A 340 -20.61 -12.21 7.35
C ASN A 340 -20.15 -11.45 6.09
N GLN A 341 -19.70 -10.21 6.27
CA GLN A 341 -19.06 -9.39 5.23
C GLN A 341 -17.60 -9.79 4.96
N LYS A 342 -17.05 -10.76 5.70
CA LYS A 342 -15.64 -11.18 5.64
C LYS A 342 -14.64 -10.05 5.94
N ALA A 343 -15.09 -9.02 6.65
CA ALA A 343 -14.27 -7.88 7.06
C ALA A 343 -13.50 -8.15 8.36
N ILE A 344 -13.93 -9.12 9.17
CA ILE A 344 -13.20 -9.62 10.34
C ILE A 344 -13.22 -11.15 10.39
N LEU A 345 -12.23 -11.74 11.03
CA LEU A 345 -12.10 -13.19 11.21
C LEU A 345 -12.90 -13.68 12.43
N GLU A 346 -13.21 -14.98 12.48
CA GLU A 346 -13.98 -15.57 13.60
C GLU A 346 -13.32 -15.34 14.96
N TYR A 347 -11.99 -15.38 15.05
CA TYR A 347 -11.30 -15.11 16.30
C TYR A 347 -11.55 -13.68 16.79
N GLN A 348 -11.71 -12.72 15.87
CA GLN A 348 -11.94 -11.34 16.21
C GLN A 348 -13.36 -11.14 16.75
N VAL A 349 -14.35 -11.88 16.24
CA VAL A 349 -15.69 -11.92 16.86
C VAL A 349 -15.60 -12.40 18.32
N LYS A 350 -14.81 -13.44 18.58
CA LYS A 350 -14.61 -13.95 19.96
C LYS A 350 -13.94 -12.91 20.86
N ASN A 351 -12.96 -12.18 20.34
CA ASN A 351 -12.30 -11.10 21.07
C ASN A 351 -13.27 -9.96 21.41
N TYR A 352 -14.10 -9.53 20.45
CA TYR A 352 -15.11 -8.51 20.68
C TYR A 352 -16.12 -8.89 21.75
N VAL A 353 -16.64 -10.12 21.67
CA VAL A 353 -17.62 -10.62 22.65
C VAL A 353 -16.98 -10.71 24.04
N ARG A 354 -15.76 -11.26 24.15
CA ARG A 354 -15.04 -11.35 25.42
C ARG A 354 -14.77 -9.97 26.03
N ALA A 355 -14.33 -9.01 25.23
CA ALA A 355 -14.08 -7.66 25.69
C ALA A 355 -15.39 -6.98 26.16
N ALA A 356 -16.50 -7.21 25.45
CA ALA A 356 -17.80 -6.68 25.84
C ALA A 356 -18.33 -7.30 27.14
N GLU A 357 -18.21 -8.62 27.31
CA GLU A 357 -18.59 -9.35 28.53
C GLU A 357 -17.78 -8.92 29.76
N ALA A 358 -16.54 -8.49 29.57
CA ALA A 358 -15.67 -8.00 30.64
C ALA A 358 -15.87 -6.50 30.93
N ALA A 359 -16.59 -5.75 30.10
CA ALA A 359 -16.71 -4.30 30.21
C ALA A 359 -17.74 -3.87 31.26
N ASN A 360 -17.47 -2.78 31.97
CA ASN A 360 -18.45 -2.17 32.88
C ASN A 360 -19.43 -1.25 32.12
N VAL A 361 -20.26 -1.82 31.23
CA VAL A 361 -21.19 -1.07 30.36
C VAL A 361 -22.59 -1.68 30.39
N PRO A 362 -23.65 -0.90 30.72
CA PRO A 362 -23.53 0.39 31.37
C PRO A 362 -22.88 0.23 32.76
N PRO A 363 -22.20 1.25 33.28
CA PRO A 363 -21.75 1.25 34.66
C PRO A 363 -22.94 1.04 35.61
N ARG A 364 -22.75 0.20 36.64
CA ARG A 364 -23.76 0.03 37.70
C ARG A 364 -24.05 1.38 38.34
N SER A 365 -25.33 1.68 38.54
CA SER A 365 -25.73 2.88 39.27
C SER A 365 -25.07 2.90 40.64
N THR A 366 -24.16 3.84 40.87
CA THR A 366 -23.72 4.16 42.23
C THR A 366 -24.90 4.85 42.90
N SER A 367 -25.58 4.16 43.80
CA SER A 367 -26.50 4.80 44.74
C SER A 367 -25.69 5.82 45.54
N ASN A 368 -25.96 7.11 45.33
CA ASN A 368 -25.51 8.18 46.22
C ASN A 368 -26.17 8.04 47.60
#